data_AF-A0A357IGW3-F1
#
_entry.id   AF-A0A357IGW3-F1
#
_cell.length_a   1.000
_cell.length_b   1.000
_cell.length_c   1.000
_cell.angle_alpha   90.00
_cell.angle_beta   90.00
_cell.angle_gamma   90.00
#
_symmetry.space_group_name_H-M   'P 1'
#
loop_
_entity.id
_entity.type
_entity.pdbx_description
1 polymer ?
#
loop_
_entity_poly.entity_id
_entity_poly.type
_entity_poly.pdbx_seq_one_letter_code
_entity_poly.pdbx_strand_id
1 'polypeptide(L)'
;PPFADIRETLGYLCDTHRYIYANLEADEFLWATSMPCLLSGEANIPVAQYGDSNAGRMKTIYRDGLGLRYGKSMQVIAGVHFNFSFPDSFWRACRDLSSASTELPHEAFVSDQYFQLTRNLLRYGWLVPYLFGASPAVCQSFLGGRPVPPNMDVFNSTTYYERFGTSLRLGDIGYQNKKEGDAGIQMSYADVDSYAACLYDALTRPHDKFKRLGLKKDGIHQQLSTNLLQIENEYYSSVRPKQVPHGDEMPMLALLRRGVRYIELRSLDVNAYDPLGINEEQVRFIETLMLFCLCQDSPQLTPGERERIDLNLNAVAHRGRAPGATIHTCTRGEVPLRDYGLELLDVMHAVAGLLDQVHGEHLYQAAVDAQRQKFEDANLTPSALMLAEMHDRDEAFFEFALRKSKEHQRFFMQQPARNLGEHQQAAQASLAEQGRIDAEPRVPMDDYLQRYFSQLQSPELDGFRRRVSETL
;
A
#
# COMPACT_ATOMS: atom_id res chain seq x y z
N PRO A 1 13.13 -7.07 7.25
CA PRO A 1 13.10 -6.97 8.73
C PRO A 1 12.82 -5.52 9.12
N PRO A 2 12.28 -5.22 10.33
CA PRO A 2 12.23 -3.86 10.84
C PRO A 2 13.62 -3.42 11.33
N PHE A 3 13.99 -2.17 11.07
CA PHE A 3 15.18 -1.52 11.63
C PHE A 3 14.79 -0.22 12.31
N ALA A 4 15.62 0.25 13.24
CA ALA A 4 15.43 1.54 13.89
C ALA A 4 16.02 2.70 13.08
N ASP A 5 17.00 2.42 12.22
CA ASP A 5 17.70 3.41 11.40
C ASP A 5 17.29 3.32 9.92
N ILE A 6 17.07 4.48 9.30
CA ILE A 6 16.64 4.60 7.90
C ILE A 6 17.72 4.05 6.96
N ARG A 7 19.00 4.35 7.21
CA ARG A 7 20.12 3.93 6.36
C ARG A 7 20.38 2.44 6.48
N GLU A 8 20.15 1.85 7.65
CA GLU A 8 20.14 0.38 7.80
C GLU A 8 19.01 -0.26 6.98
N THR A 9 17.79 0.30 7.04
CA THR A 9 16.65 -0.17 6.24
C THR A 9 16.92 -0.12 4.74
N LEU A 10 17.39 1.03 4.25
CA LEU A 10 17.72 1.22 2.83
C LEU A 10 18.95 0.41 2.42
N GLY A 11 19.93 0.27 3.31
CA GLY A 11 21.09 -0.59 3.11
C GLY A 11 20.70 -2.06 2.94
N TYR A 12 19.80 -2.57 3.78
CA TYR A 12 19.27 -3.92 3.66
C TYR A 12 18.45 -4.11 2.37
N LEU A 13 17.65 -3.11 1.98
CA LEU A 13 16.91 -3.14 0.72
C LEU A 13 17.86 -3.17 -0.49
N CYS A 14 18.95 -2.38 -0.44
CA CYS A 14 20.00 -2.37 -1.45
C CYS A 14 20.67 -3.75 -1.56
N ASP A 15 21.07 -4.34 -0.44
CA ASP A 15 21.70 -5.67 -0.42
C ASP A 15 20.75 -6.75 -0.93
N THR A 16 19.44 -6.61 -0.67
CA THR A 16 18.40 -7.48 -1.23
C THR A 16 18.34 -7.36 -2.76
N HIS A 17 18.34 -6.14 -3.31
CA HIS A 17 18.37 -5.93 -4.76
C HIS A 17 19.62 -6.52 -5.40
N ARG A 18 20.79 -6.32 -4.77
CA ARG A 18 22.06 -6.87 -5.22
C ARG A 18 22.06 -8.39 -5.23
N TYR A 19 21.51 -9.01 -4.18
CA TYR A 19 21.38 -10.46 -4.11
C TYR A 19 20.45 -10.99 -5.21
N ILE A 20 19.33 -10.31 -5.45
CA ILE A 20 18.41 -10.66 -6.55
C ILE A 20 19.14 -10.58 -7.89
N TYR A 21 19.76 -9.45 -8.24
CA TYR A 21 20.47 -9.30 -9.51
C TYR A 21 21.62 -10.29 -9.71
N ALA A 22 22.28 -10.73 -8.64
CA ALA A 22 23.31 -11.76 -8.71
C ALA A 22 22.77 -13.17 -9.01
N ASN A 23 21.46 -13.41 -8.84
CA ASN A 23 20.81 -14.70 -9.00
C ASN A 23 19.66 -14.70 -10.04
N LEU A 24 19.36 -13.55 -10.66
CA LEU A 24 18.45 -13.47 -11.79
C LEU A 24 19.10 -14.06 -13.05
N GLU A 25 18.27 -14.58 -13.96
CA GLU A 25 18.74 -14.97 -15.28
C GLU A 25 19.33 -13.77 -16.04
N ALA A 26 20.27 -14.02 -16.94
CA ALA A 26 21.12 -12.97 -17.52
C ALA A 26 20.35 -11.87 -18.29
N ASP A 27 19.18 -12.19 -18.83
CA ASP A 27 18.31 -11.29 -19.58
C ASP A 27 17.18 -10.67 -18.73
N GLU A 28 17.00 -11.11 -17.49
CA GLU A 28 16.01 -10.59 -16.56
C GLU A 28 16.50 -9.32 -15.83
N PHE A 29 15.54 -8.47 -15.45
CA PHE A 29 15.77 -7.26 -14.67
C PHE A 29 14.49 -6.82 -13.96
N LEU A 30 14.64 -6.00 -12.92
CA LEU A 30 13.49 -5.46 -12.19
C LEU A 30 12.92 -4.25 -12.93
N TRP A 31 11.60 -4.21 -13.08
CA TRP A 31 10.89 -3.10 -13.71
C TRP A 31 10.85 -1.87 -12.78
N ALA A 32 11.32 -0.72 -13.25
CA ALA A 32 11.57 0.46 -12.42
C ALA A 32 10.34 1.35 -12.13
N THR A 33 9.17 1.04 -12.69
CA THR A 33 7.97 1.90 -12.56
C THR A 33 6.79 1.14 -11.97
N SER A 34 5.86 1.86 -11.30
CA SER A 34 4.64 1.26 -10.76
C SER A 34 3.75 0.60 -11.81
N MET A 35 3.56 1.27 -12.96
CA MET A 35 2.68 0.77 -14.01
C MET A 35 3.43 -0.24 -14.89
N PRO A 36 2.83 -1.41 -15.18
CA PRO A 36 3.42 -2.39 -16.07
C PRO A 36 3.27 -1.96 -17.54
N CYS A 37 4.03 -2.58 -18.43
CA CYS A 37 3.90 -2.40 -19.88
C CYS A 37 4.10 -3.73 -20.63
N LEU A 38 3.67 -3.77 -21.91
CA LEU A 38 3.76 -4.92 -22.81
C LEU A 38 3.16 -6.21 -22.26
N LEU A 39 1.99 -6.09 -21.62
CA LEU A 39 1.25 -7.25 -21.17
C LEU A 39 0.69 -8.00 -22.37
N SER A 40 1.12 -9.24 -22.57
CA SER A 40 0.62 -10.15 -23.63
C SER A 40 -0.76 -10.74 -23.28
N GLY A 41 -1.65 -9.94 -22.70
CA GLY A 41 -2.94 -10.38 -22.20
C GLY A 41 -2.88 -11.12 -20.86
N GLU A 42 -4.01 -11.10 -20.13
CA GLU A 42 -4.09 -11.62 -18.76
C GLU A 42 -3.76 -13.11 -18.64
N ALA A 43 -4.11 -13.90 -19.66
CA ALA A 43 -3.87 -15.35 -19.67
C ALA A 43 -2.38 -15.70 -19.54
N ASN A 44 -1.49 -14.81 -20.00
CA ASN A 44 -0.05 -15.02 -20.00
C ASN A 44 0.65 -14.52 -18.72
N ILE A 45 -0.09 -13.98 -17.76
CA ILE A 45 0.46 -13.61 -16.45
C ILE A 45 0.35 -14.84 -15.53
N PRO A 46 1.49 -15.50 -15.20
CA PRO A 46 1.48 -16.63 -14.29
C PRO A 46 1.15 -16.17 -12.87
N VAL A 47 0.41 -17.01 -12.14
CA VAL A 47 0.17 -16.79 -10.72
C VAL A 47 1.36 -17.35 -9.93
N ALA A 48 1.77 -16.63 -8.88
CA ALA A 48 2.86 -17.05 -8.01
C ALA A 48 2.59 -18.44 -7.39
N GLN A 49 3.61 -19.30 -7.42
CA GLN A 49 3.55 -20.67 -6.92
C GLN A 49 4.25 -20.76 -5.55
N TYR A 50 3.64 -21.48 -4.61
CA TYR A 50 4.11 -21.58 -3.22
C TYR A 50 4.24 -23.04 -2.74
N GLY A 51 4.48 -23.97 -3.66
CA GLY A 51 4.57 -25.40 -3.37
C GLY A 51 3.22 -26.08 -3.15
N ASP A 52 3.28 -27.32 -2.66
CA ASP A 52 2.15 -28.25 -2.62
C ASP A 52 1.46 -28.38 -1.25
N SER A 53 2.05 -27.79 -0.21
CA SER A 53 1.41 -27.66 1.11
C SER A 53 0.04 -26.97 1.03
N ASN A 54 -0.84 -27.26 2.00
CA ASN A 54 -2.15 -26.62 2.06
C ASN A 54 -2.04 -25.08 2.15
N ALA A 55 -1.10 -24.56 2.95
CA ALA A 55 -0.84 -23.13 3.08
C ALA A 55 -0.32 -22.51 1.76
N GLY A 56 0.61 -23.19 1.07
CA GLY A 56 1.11 -22.78 -0.24
C GLY A 56 0.00 -22.72 -1.28
N ARG A 57 -0.78 -23.79 -1.42
CA ARG A 57 -1.91 -23.88 -2.34
C ARG A 57 -2.99 -22.84 -2.03
N MET A 58 -3.26 -22.54 -0.77
CA MET A 58 -4.19 -21.47 -0.38
C MET A 58 -3.74 -20.11 -0.93
N LYS A 59 -2.44 -19.78 -0.85
CA LYS A 59 -1.87 -18.54 -1.39
C LYS A 59 -1.99 -18.45 -2.91
N THR A 60 -1.84 -19.58 -3.62
CA THR A 60 -2.05 -19.67 -5.07
C THR A 60 -3.52 -19.47 -5.42
N ILE A 61 -4.44 -20.23 -4.80
CA ILE A 61 -5.90 -20.12 -5.02
C ILE A 61 -6.41 -18.71 -4.74
N TYR A 62 -5.91 -18.05 -3.70
CA TYR A 62 -6.24 -16.66 -3.41
C TYR A 62 -5.94 -15.74 -4.60
N ARG A 63 -4.76 -15.89 -5.21
CA ARG A 63 -4.31 -15.09 -6.36
C ARG A 63 -5.05 -15.45 -7.64
N ASP A 64 -5.36 -16.73 -7.86
CA ASP A 64 -6.27 -17.14 -8.93
C ASP A 64 -7.63 -16.44 -8.77
N GLY A 65 -8.15 -16.39 -7.54
CA GLY A 65 -9.37 -15.67 -7.20
C GLY A 65 -9.27 -14.16 -7.45
N LEU A 66 -8.13 -13.51 -7.15
CA LEU A 66 -7.90 -12.10 -7.49
C LEU A 66 -7.92 -11.89 -9.00
N GLY A 67 -7.25 -12.75 -9.77
CA GLY A 67 -7.26 -12.73 -11.23
C GLY A 67 -8.67 -12.91 -11.80
N LEU A 68 -9.46 -13.83 -11.24
CA LEU A 68 -10.85 -14.07 -11.62
C LEU A 68 -11.78 -12.88 -11.28
N ARG A 69 -11.58 -12.23 -10.13
CA ARG A 69 -12.45 -11.15 -9.63
C ARG A 69 -12.16 -9.78 -10.25
N TYR A 70 -10.88 -9.49 -10.51
CA TYR A 70 -10.38 -8.15 -10.85
C TYR A 70 -9.54 -8.08 -12.12
N GLY A 71 -9.17 -9.23 -12.70
CA GLY A 71 -8.24 -9.30 -13.83
C GLY A 71 -6.78 -9.33 -13.36
N LYS A 72 -5.95 -10.11 -14.06
CA LYS A 72 -4.54 -10.29 -13.69
C LYS A 72 -3.68 -9.06 -14.01
N SER A 73 -4.07 -8.25 -15.01
CA SER A 73 -3.31 -7.04 -15.38
C SER A 73 -3.24 -6.02 -14.25
N MET A 74 -4.29 -5.91 -13.43
CA MET A 74 -4.28 -5.01 -12.27
C MET A 74 -3.32 -5.48 -11.17
N GLN A 75 -3.14 -6.79 -11.02
CA GLN A 75 -2.35 -7.40 -9.94
C GLN A 75 -0.83 -7.26 -10.16
N VAL A 76 -0.40 -6.88 -11.36
CA VAL A 76 1.02 -6.64 -11.69
C VAL A 76 1.42 -5.17 -11.60
N ILE A 77 0.54 -4.30 -11.08
CA ILE A 77 0.93 -2.95 -10.66
C ILE A 77 1.79 -3.05 -9.39
N ALA A 78 2.98 -2.45 -9.43
CA ALA A 78 3.90 -2.40 -8.30
C ALA A 78 3.74 -1.10 -7.50
N GLY A 79 4.14 -1.13 -6.23
CA GLY A 79 4.20 0.04 -5.37
C GLY A 79 5.07 -0.23 -4.15
N VAL A 80 5.35 0.80 -3.38
CA VAL A 80 6.15 0.68 -2.15
C VAL A 80 5.22 0.75 -0.95
N HIS A 81 5.40 -0.15 0.01
CA HIS A 81 4.72 -0.06 1.30
C HIS A 81 5.72 0.37 2.37
N PHE A 82 5.38 1.43 3.09
CA PHE A 82 6.18 1.92 4.21
C PHE A 82 5.53 1.45 5.52
N ASN A 83 6.28 0.67 6.31
CA ASN A 83 5.80 0.10 7.57
C ASN A 83 6.46 0.84 8.72
N PHE A 84 5.66 1.43 9.62
CA PHE A 84 6.16 2.29 10.68
C PHE A 84 5.49 1.98 12.02
N SER A 85 6.29 2.01 13.08
CA SER A 85 5.81 1.89 14.46
C SER A 85 6.62 2.78 15.39
N PHE A 86 5.94 3.42 16.33
CA PHE A 86 6.61 4.09 17.43
C PHE A 86 7.08 3.07 18.48
N PRO A 87 8.19 3.34 19.18
CA PRO A 87 8.68 2.44 20.22
C PRO A 87 7.73 2.41 21.42
N ASP A 88 7.70 1.28 22.14
CA ASP A 88 6.83 1.11 23.31
C ASP A 88 7.09 2.16 24.42
N SER A 89 8.35 2.60 24.55
CA SER A 89 8.73 3.69 25.47
C SER A 89 8.05 5.02 25.14
N PHE A 90 7.87 5.33 23.85
CA PHE A 90 7.17 6.53 23.40
C PHE A 90 5.70 6.47 23.82
N TRP A 91 5.03 5.34 23.60
CA TRP A 91 3.63 5.18 24.00
C TRP A 91 3.40 5.28 25.50
N ARG A 92 4.31 4.71 26.31
CA ARG A 92 4.25 4.86 27.77
C ARG A 92 4.34 6.33 28.17
N ALA A 93 5.28 7.08 27.60
CA ALA A 93 5.41 8.51 27.86
C ALA A 93 4.17 9.30 27.44
N CYS A 94 3.60 9.02 26.26
CA CYS A 94 2.35 9.66 25.80
C CYS A 94 1.18 9.37 26.76
N ARG A 95 1.07 8.14 27.24
CA ARG A 95 0.01 7.75 28.17
C ARG A 95 0.15 8.45 29.52
N ASP A 96 1.38 8.56 30.04
CA ASP A 96 1.65 9.21 31.32
C ASP A 96 1.36 10.73 31.28
N LEU A 97 1.52 11.35 30.11
CA LEU A 97 1.17 12.76 29.87
C LEU A 97 -0.34 12.99 29.64
N SER A 98 -1.09 11.95 29.27
CA SER A 98 -2.53 12.07 29.01
C SER A 98 -3.33 11.82 30.28
N SER A 99 -3.86 12.89 30.87
CA SER A 99 -4.69 12.83 32.08
C SER A 99 -5.98 12.02 31.91
N ALA A 100 -6.43 11.80 30.68
CA ALA A 100 -7.63 11.05 30.33
C ALA A 100 -7.39 9.56 30.01
N SER A 101 -6.12 9.09 29.97
CA SER A 101 -5.76 7.78 29.40
C SER A 101 -5.18 6.76 30.39
N THR A 102 -5.23 7.04 31.70
CA THR A 102 -4.74 6.10 32.72
C THR A 102 -5.70 4.94 33.01
N GLU A 103 -6.96 5.02 32.54
CA GLU A 103 -7.98 3.97 32.76
C GLU A 103 -7.93 2.84 31.72
N LEU A 104 -7.36 3.09 30.53
CA LEU A 104 -7.27 2.08 29.46
C LEU A 104 -6.04 1.18 29.63
N PRO A 105 -6.16 -0.15 29.36
CA PRO A 105 -4.99 -1.01 29.19
C PRO A 105 -4.03 -0.44 28.13
N HIS A 106 -2.72 -0.65 28.33
CA HIS A 106 -1.68 -0.09 27.44
C HIS A 106 -1.92 -0.40 25.95
N GLU A 107 -2.26 -1.64 25.63
CA GLU A 107 -2.51 -2.07 24.24
C GLU A 107 -3.75 -1.40 23.62
N ALA A 108 -4.77 -1.14 24.44
CA ALA A 108 -5.97 -0.42 24.00
C ALA A 108 -5.66 1.06 23.73
N PHE A 109 -4.87 1.70 24.60
CA PHE A 109 -4.37 3.05 24.38
C PHE A 109 -3.57 3.13 23.08
N VAL A 110 -2.58 2.26 22.88
CA VAL A 110 -1.75 2.23 21.67
C VAL A 110 -2.59 2.03 20.41
N SER A 111 -3.57 1.12 20.46
CA SER A 111 -4.47 0.88 19.33
C SER A 111 -5.31 2.11 19.01
N ASP A 112 -5.89 2.77 20.02
CA ASP A 112 -6.64 4.02 19.84
C ASP A 112 -5.77 5.10 19.19
N GLN A 113 -4.53 5.32 19.67
CA GLN A 113 -3.59 6.27 19.07
C GLN A 113 -3.27 5.92 17.60
N TYR A 114 -3.08 4.65 17.27
CA TYR A 114 -2.89 4.23 15.88
C TYR A 114 -4.13 4.43 15.00
N PHE A 115 -5.34 4.30 15.54
CA PHE A 115 -6.57 4.64 14.80
C PHE A 115 -6.73 6.15 14.62
N GLN A 116 -6.35 6.96 15.61
CA GLN A 116 -6.27 8.42 15.47
C GLN A 116 -5.31 8.82 14.34
N LEU A 117 -4.10 8.25 14.36
CA LEU A 117 -3.10 8.40 13.29
C LEU A 117 -3.66 7.96 11.93
N THR A 118 -4.33 6.81 11.86
CA THR A 118 -4.90 6.27 10.62
C THR A 118 -5.94 7.21 10.02
N ARG A 119 -6.86 7.78 10.82
CA ARG A 119 -7.85 8.76 10.33
C ARG A 119 -7.17 10.01 9.77
N ASN A 120 -6.09 10.48 10.39
CA ASN A 120 -5.36 11.63 9.89
C ASN A 120 -4.53 11.31 8.64
N LEU A 121 -3.95 10.10 8.54
CA LEU A 121 -3.32 9.64 7.30
C LEU A 121 -4.33 9.49 6.16
N LEU A 122 -5.60 9.18 6.44
CA LEU A 122 -6.66 9.26 5.43
C LEU A 122 -6.89 10.71 5.00
N ARG A 123 -7.05 11.66 5.94
CA ARG A 123 -7.28 13.09 5.66
C ARG A 123 -6.16 13.75 4.86
N TYR A 124 -4.91 13.49 5.23
CA TYR A 124 -3.72 14.16 4.68
C TYR A 124 -2.96 13.30 3.66
N GLY A 125 -3.38 12.05 3.45
CA GLY A 125 -2.70 11.08 2.60
C GLY A 125 -2.61 11.46 1.12
N TRP A 126 -3.42 12.44 0.67
CA TRP A 126 -3.34 13.01 -0.69
C TRP A 126 -1.99 13.71 -0.95
N LEU A 127 -1.26 14.13 0.10
CA LEU A 127 0.11 14.66 -0.03
C LEU A 127 1.04 13.64 -0.70
N VAL A 128 0.86 12.35 -0.43
CA VAL A 128 1.74 11.28 -0.92
C VAL A 128 1.70 11.16 -2.45
N PRO A 129 0.54 10.96 -3.12
CA PRO A 129 0.50 10.96 -4.58
C PRO A 129 0.90 12.30 -5.18
N TYR A 130 0.61 13.44 -4.54
CA TYR A 130 1.06 14.74 -5.06
C TYR A 130 2.60 14.85 -5.12
N LEU A 131 3.27 14.56 -4.00
CA LEU A 131 4.71 14.77 -3.82
C LEU A 131 5.57 13.66 -4.44
N PHE A 132 5.05 12.43 -4.45
CA PHE A 132 5.80 11.22 -4.80
C PHE A 132 5.14 10.34 -5.86
N GLY A 133 3.98 10.75 -6.39
CA GLY A 133 3.34 10.06 -7.51
C GLY A 133 4.28 10.04 -8.73
N ALA A 134 4.51 8.84 -9.24
CA ALA A 134 5.45 8.55 -10.33
C ALA A 134 4.81 7.60 -11.36
N SER A 135 3.50 7.76 -11.57
CA SER A 135 2.77 6.99 -12.58
C SER A 135 1.76 7.83 -13.37
N PRO A 136 2.17 8.92 -14.05
CA PRO A 136 1.28 9.77 -14.86
C PRO A 136 0.92 9.17 -16.22
N ALA A 137 1.59 8.09 -16.64
CA ALA A 137 1.43 7.46 -17.95
C ALA A 137 1.27 5.95 -17.83
N VAL A 138 0.68 5.35 -18.86
CA VAL A 138 0.43 3.90 -18.94
C VAL A 138 0.51 3.43 -20.40
N CYS A 139 0.98 2.19 -20.60
CA CYS A 139 0.93 1.55 -21.91
C CYS A 139 -0.49 1.15 -22.31
N GLN A 140 -0.83 1.30 -23.59
CA GLN A 140 -2.12 0.86 -24.14
C GLN A 140 -2.42 -0.62 -23.85
N SER A 141 -1.40 -1.48 -23.80
CA SER A 141 -1.53 -2.90 -23.46
C SER A 141 -2.18 -3.13 -22.09
N PHE A 142 -2.02 -2.20 -21.14
CA PHE A 142 -2.62 -2.29 -19.81
C PHE A 142 -4.15 -2.11 -19.83
N LEU A 143 -4.65 -1.31 -20.77
CA LEU A 143 -6.10 -1.19 -20.97
C LEU A 143 -6.69 -2.44 -21.60
N GLY A 144 -5.89 -3.29 -22.26
CA GLY A 144 -6.34 -4.58 -22.78
C GLY A 144 -7.50 -4.47 -23.78
N GLY A 145 -7.49 -3.40 -24.60
CA GLY A 145 -8.56 -3.09 -25.56
C GLY A 145 -9.77 -2.36 -24.97
N ARG A 146 -9.79 -2.08 -23.65
CA ARG A 146 -10.79 -1.18 -23.04
C ARG A 146 -10.65 0.23 -23.63
N PRO A 147 -11.75 1.00 -23.72
CA PRO A 147 -11.70 2.37 -24.19
C PRO A 147 -10.79 3.21 -23.29
N VAL A 148 -10.11 4.19 -23.91
CA VAL A 148 -9.30 5.17 -23.18
C VAL A 148 -10.21 5.95 -22.23
N PRO A 149 -9.86 6.05 -20.93
CA PRO A 149 -10.64 6.85 -19.99
C PRO A 149 -10.74 8.31 -20.48
N PRO A 150 -11.88 9.00 -20.27
CA PRO A 150 -12.12 10.35 -20.81
C PRO A 150 -11.11 11.41 -20.36
N ASN A 151 -10.45 11.17 -19.22
CA ASN A 151 -9.47 12.03 -18.58
C ASN A 151 -8.03 11.83 -19.09
N MET A 152 -7.78 10.83 -19.95
CA MET A 152 -6.44 10.54 -20.47
C MET A 152 -6.26 11.03 -21.90
N ASP A 153 -5.09 11.61 -22.15
CA ASP A 153 -4.62 12.02 -23.47
C ASP A 153 -3.79 10.91 -24.12
N VAL A 154 -3.74 10.94 -25.45
CA VAL A 154 -2.83 10.10 -26.25
C VAL A 154 -1.47 10.77 -26.27
N PHE A 155 -0.45 10.12 -25.71
CA PHE A 155 0.94 10.57 -25.84
C PHE A 155 1.49 10.18 -27.22
N ASN A 156 1.31 8.92 -27.60
CA ASN A 156 1.62 8.37 -28.92
C ASN A 156 0.79 7.10 -29.18
N SER A 157 1.12 6.33 -30.23
CA SER A 157 0.38 5.11 -30.61
C SER A 157 0.35 4.00 -29.55
N THR A 158 1.22 4.05 -28.52
CA THR A 158 1.36 2.98 -27.52
C THR A 158 1.16 3.46 -26.08
N THR A 159 1.06 4.76 -25.85
CA THR A 159 1.08 5.37 -24.51
C THR A 159 -0.08 6.35 -24.32
N TYR A 160 -0.77 6.21 -23.20
CA TYR A 160 -1.73 7.18 -22.68
C TYR A 160 -1.16 7.84 -21.43
N TYR A 161 -1.57 9.08 -21.17
CA TYR A 161 -1.10 9.82 -20.00
C TYR A 161 -2.12 10.85 -19.55
N GLU A 162 -1.92 11.38 -18.35
CA GLU A 162 -2.68 12.52 -17.86
C GLU A 162 -1.74 13.71 -17.68
N ARG A 163 -2.00 14.79 -18.41
CA ARG A 163 -1.15 16.00 -18.40
C ARG A 163 -0.88 16.53 -17.00
N PHE A 164 -1.86 16.42 -16.09
CA PHE A 164 -1.78 16.87 -14.70
C PHE A 164 -1.86 15.73 -13.67
N GLY A 165 -1.85 14.48 -14.13
CA GLY A 165 -1.90 13.29 -13.26
C GLY A 165 -0.61 13.11 -12.48
N THR A 166 -0.74 12.54 -11.29
CA THR A 166 0.39 12.25 -10.40
C THR A 166 0.60 10.76 -10.24
N SER A 167 -0.46 10.01 -9.90
CA SER A 167 -0.40 8.58 -9.62
C SER A 167 -1.63 7.86 -10.17
N LEU A 168 -1.57 7.41 -11.42
CA LEU A 168 -2.61 6.59 -12.02
C LEU A 168 -2.80 5.25 -11.30
N ARG A 169 -1.74 4.76 -10.64
CA ARG A 169 -1.80 3.58 -9.76
C ARG A 169 -2.84 3.75 -8.63
N LEU A 170 -2.97 4.97 -8.11
CA LEU A 170 -3.94 5.29 -7.06
C LEU A 170 -5.28 5.80 -7.61
N GLY A 171 -5.37 6.08 -8.92
CA GLY A 171 -6.61 6.48 -9.59
C GLY A 171 -7.48 5.31 -10.05
N ASP A 172 -8.51 5.62 -10.82
CA ASP A 172 -9.57 4.70 -11.27
C ASP A 172 -9.09 3.57 -12.20
N ILE A 173 -7.95 3.78 -12.86
CA ILE A 173 -7.34 2.76 -13.73
C ILE A 173 -6.43 1.82 -12.96
N GLY A 174 -6.00 2.23 -11.76
CA GLY A 174 -5.08 1.51 -10.91
C GLY A 174 -5.80 0.58 -9.95
N TYR A 175 -5.28 0.48 -8.73
CA TYR A 175 -5.73 -0.49 -7.73
C TYR A 175 -7.00 -0.06 -6.99
N GLN A 176 -7.60 1.08 -7.35
CA GLN A 176 -8.91 1.46 -6.84
C GLN A 176 -9.97 0.54 -7.44
N ASN A 177 -10.35 -0.42 -6.62
CA ASN A 177 -11.66 -1.04 -6.65
C ASN A 177 -12.71 0.01 -7.02
N LYS A 178 -13.31 -0.09 -8.22
CA LYS A 178 -14.61 0.53 -8.55
C LYS A 178 -15.70 -0.04 -7.62
N LYS A 179 -15.60 0.24 -6.32
CA LYS A 179 -16.41 -0.34 -5.24
C LYS A 179 -16.89 0.75 -4.30
N GLU A 180 -17.56 1.76 -4.84
CA GLU A 180 -18.49 2.58 -4.04
C GLU A 180 -19.86 2.71 -4.67
N GLY A 181 -20.04 2.24 -5.92
CA GLY A 181 -21.36 1.90 -6.46
C GLY A 181 -21.73 0.45 -6.15
N ASP A 182 -22.77 0.26 -5.35
CA ASP A 182 -23.47 -1.00 -4.98
C ASP A 182 -22.70 -2.12 -4.25
N ALA A 183 -21.36 -2.10 -4.19
CA ALA A 183 -20.56 -3.20 -3.62
C ALA A 183 -19.38 -2.77 -2.71
N GLY A 184 -19.41 -1.55 -2.19
CA GLY A 184 -18.33 -0.98 -1.36
C GLY A 184 -18.32 -1.49 0.07
N ILE A 185 -17.13 -1.77 0.61
CA ILE A 185 -16.95 -1.98 2.06
C ILE A 185 -16.86 -0.61 2.70
N GLN A 186 -17.91 -0.19 3.42
CA GLN A 186 -17.82 0.98 4.27
C GLN A 186 -17.01 0.63 5.51
N MET A 187 -15.72 0.94 5.45
CA MET A 187 -14.77 0.63 6.53
C MET A 187 -14.84 1.68 7.63
N SER A 188 -15.05 1.24 8.87
CA SER A 188 -14.95 2.12 10.04
C SER A 188 -13.51 2.19 10.54
N TYR A 189 -13.02 3.40 10.78
CA TYR A 189 -11.71 3.68 11.39
C TYR A 189 -11.85 4.30 12.78
N ALA A 190 -12.96 4.00 13.46
CA ALA A 190 -13.23 4.54 14.78
C ALA A 190 -12.30 3.96 15.84
N ASP A 191 -12.21 2.63 15.86
CA ASP A 191 -11.42 1.82 16.77
C ASP A 191 -11.19 0.42 16.17
N VAL A 192 -10.46 -0.43 16.89
CA VAL A 192 -10.11 -1.79 16.45
C VAL A 192 -11.32 -2.71 16.30
N ASP A 193 -12.31 -2.60 17.19
CA ASP A 193 -13.52 -3.41 17.18
C ASP A 193 -14.38 -3.07 15.95
N SER A 194 -14.60 -1.79 15.69
CA SER A 194 -15.38 -1.29 14.56
C SER A 194 -14.73 -1.63 13.22
N TYR A 195 -13.40 -1.49 13.13
CA TYR A 195 -12.64 -1.88 11.95
C TYR A 195 -12.72 -3.39 11.68
N ALA A 196 -12.54 -4.20 12.73
CA ALA A 196 -12.66 -5.64 12.65
C ALA A 196 -14.09 -6.08 12.30
N ALA A 197 -15.12 -5.39 12.81
CA ALA A 197 -16.52 -5.64 12.48
C ALA A 197 -16.79 -5.53 10.97
N CYS A 198 -16.31 -4.44 10.35
CA CYS A 198 -16.41 -4.24 8.91
C CYS A 198 -15.66 -5.33 8.11
N LEU A 199 -14.48 -5.75 8.57
CA LEU A 199 -13.74 -6.85 7.93
C LEU A 199 -14.46 -8.19 8.09
N TYR A 200 -14.93 -8.53 9.28
CA TYR A 200 -15.67 -9.77 9.57
C TYR A 200 -16.89 -9.89 8.65
N ASP A 201 -17.64 -8.81 8.54
CA ASP A 201 -18.82 -8.74 7.69
C ASP A 201 -18.46 -8.89 6.19
N ALA A 202 -17.41 -8.22 5.71
CA ALA A 202 -16.94 -8.40 4.33
C ALA A 202 -16.41 -9.82 4.03
N LEU A 203 -15.86 -10.50 5.04
CA LEU A 203 -15.37 -11.88 4.94
C LEU A 203 -16.48 -12.93 4.98
N THR A 204 -17.63 -12.60 5.56
CA THR A 204 -18.75 -13.54 5.77
C THR A 204 -19.94 -13.29 4.87
N ARG A 205 -20.08 -12.08 4.31
CA ARG A 205 -21.17 -11.73 3.40
C ARG A 205 -20.94 -12.26 1.98
N PRO A 206 -21.81 -13.15 1.46
CA PRO A 206 -21.72 -13.61 0.08
C PRO A 206 -22.01 -12.49 -0.92
N HIS A 207 -21.34 -12.48 -2.07
CA HIS A 207 -21.51 -11.45 -3.08
C HIS A 207 -21.92 -12.04 -4.45
N ASP A 208 -23.03 -11.58 -5.01
CA ASP A 208 -23.65 -12.19 -6.19
C ASP A 208 -22.75 -12.21 -7.43
N LYS A 209 -21.96 -11.15 -7.65
CA LYS A 209 -20.96 -11.13 -8.73
C LYS A 209 -19.98 -12.29 -8.60
N PHE A 210 -19.47 -12.57 -7.39
CA PHE A 210 -18.43 -13.57 -7.17
C PHE A 210 -19.00 -14.99 -7.08
N LYS A 211 -20.24 -15.13 -6.61
CA LYS A 211 -21.02 -16.38 -6.73
C LYS A 211 -21.16 -16.81 -8.19
N ARG A 212 -21.51 -15.89 -9.09
CA ARG A 212 -21.66 -16.18 -10.53
C ARG A 212 -20.37 -16.64 -11.21
N LEU A 213 -19.20 -16.24 -10.69
CA LEU A 213 -17.90 -16.71 -11.19
C LEU A 213 -17.59 -18.16 -10.78
N GLY A 214 -18.30 -18.70 -9.79
CA GLY A 214 -18.14 -20.07 -9.30
C GLY A 214 -16.99 -20.23 -8.30
N LEU A 215 -17.20 -21.02 -7.25
CA LEU A 215 -16.15 -21.33 -6.27
C LEU A 215 -15.12 -22.34 -6.82
N LYS A 216 -15.61 -23.33 -7.56
CA LYS A 216 -14.82 -24.41 -8.15
C LYS A 216 -15.18 -24.61 -9.61
N LYS A 217 -14.22 -25.08 -10.39
CA LYS A 217 -14.39 -25.57 -11.76
C LYS A 217 -13.72 -26.93 -11.85
N ASP A 218 -14.45 -27.94 -12.31
CA ASP A 218 -13.98 -29.33 -12.42
C ASP A 218 -13.36 -29.87 -11.11
N GLY A 219 -13.96 -29.50 -9.97
CA GLY A 219 -13.49 -29.88 -8.64
C GLY A 219 -12.32 -29.05 -8.09
N ILE A 220 -11.73 -28.15 -8.88
CA ILE A 220 -10.59 -27.31 -8.51
C ILE A 220 -11.06 -25.92 -8.07
N HIS A 221 -10.60 -25.45 -6.91
CA HIS A 221 -10.88 -24.09 -6.43
C HIS A 221 -10.39 -23.03 -7.41
N GLN A 222 -11.26 -22.09 -7.72
CA GLN A 222 -10.95 -20.90 -8.52
C GLN A 222 -10.82 -19.64 -7.65
N GLN A 223 -11.34 -19.70 -6.43
CA GLN A 223 -11.27 -18.66 -5.39
C GLN A 223 -11.45 -19.34 -4.02
N LEU A 224 -11.07 -18.64 -2.94
CA LEU A 224 -11.19 -19.18 -1.57
C LEU A 224 -12.63 -19.16 -1.05
N SER A 225 -13.41 -18.14 -1.41
CA SER A 225 -14.80 -17.96 -1.03
C SER A 225 -15.54 -17.21 -2.14
N THR A 226 -16.87 -17.12 -2.06
CA THR A 226 -17.68 -16.23 -2.92
C THR A 226 -18.14 -14.98 -2.17
N ASN A 227 -17.46 -14.63 -1.08
CA ASN A 227 -17.79 -13.50 -0.23
C ASN A 227 -17.18 -12.20 -0.78
N LEU A 228 -17.62 -11.06 -0.25
CA LEU A 228 -17.16 -9.74 -0.70
C LEU A 228 -15.62 -9.63 -0.66
N LEU A 229 -14.98 -10.23 0.34
CA LEU A 229 -13.54 -10.52 0.37
C LEU A 229 -13.30 -12.03 0.47
N GLN A 230 -12.25 -12.54 -0.17
CA GLN A 230 -11.75 -13.89 0.09
C GLN A 230 -11.08 -14.00 1.45
N ILE A 231 -10.21 -13.03 1.72
CA ILE A 231 -9.45 -12.83 2.97
C ILE A 231 -9.18 -11.32 3.13
N GLU A 232 -8.80 -10.90 4.32
CA GLU A 232 -8.63 -9.48 4.70
C GLU A 232 -7.64 -8.75 3.80
N ASN A 233 -6.63 -9.47 3.31
CA ASN A 233 -5.59 -8.89 2.45
C ASN A 233 -6.15 -8.30 1.14
N GLU A 234 -7.33 -8.74 0.70
CA GLU A 234 -8.04 -8.23 -0.48
C GLU A 234 -8.65 -6.83 -0.27
N TYR A 235 -8.80 -6.38 0.99
CA TYR A 235 -9.34 -5.04 1.29
C TYR A 235 -8.36 -3.92 0.92
N TYR A 236 -8.48 -3.35 -0.26
CA TYR A 236 -7.60 -2.24 -0.67
C TYR A 236 -7.87 -0.96 0.16
N SER A 237 -6.80 -0.37 0.69
CA SER A 237 -6.78 0.94 1.37
C SER A 237 -5.39 1.57 1.21
N SER A 238 -5.32 2.90 1.27
CA SER A 238 -4.06 3.66 1.26
C SER A 238 -3.25 3.50 2.54
N VAL A 239 -3.91 3.14 3.65
CA VAL A 239 -3.29 2.92 4.95
C VAL A 239 -3.97 1.75 5.67
N ARG A 240 -3.20 0.90 6.35
CA ARG A 240 -3.74 -0.21 7.14
C ARG A 240 -3.10 -0.26 8.54
N PRO A 241 -3.90 -0.37 9.62
CA PRO A 241 -3.38 -0.82 10.90
C PRO A 241 -3.02 -2.31 10.81
N LYS A 242 -1.89 -2.69 11.41
CA LYS A 242 -1.35 -4.04 11.29
C LYS A 242 -0.92 -4.62 12.62
N GLN A 243 -1.11 -5.92 12.74
CA GLN A 243 -0.53 -6.79 13.74
C GLN A 243 0.11 -7.99 13.04
N VAL A 244 1.20 -8.53 13.59
CA VAL A 244 1.87 -9.71 13.05
C VAL A 244 1.04 -10.96 13.42
N PRO A 245 0.50 -11.70 12.45
CA PRO A 245 -0.23 -12.94 12.73
C PRO A 245 0.73 -14.06 13.16
N HIS A 246 0.24 -15.00 13.97
CA HIS A 246 0.98 -16.20 14.36
C HIS A 246 0.50 -17.40 13.52
N GLY A 247 1.40 -18.02 12.74
CA GLY A 247 1.04 -19.16 11.88
C GLY A 247 -0.07 -18.81 10.89
N ASP A 248 -1.12 -19.65 10.83
CA ASP A 248 -2.31 -19.46 9.98
C ASP A 248 -3.40 -18.56 10.61
N GLU A 249 -3.05 -17.77 11.62
CA GLU A 249 -3.96 -16.80 12.21
C GLU A 249 -4.40 -15.74 11.19
N MET A 250 -5.70 -15.46 11.17
CA MET A 250 -6.26 -14.41 10.33
C MET A 250 -5.82 -13.00 10.80
N PRO A 251 -5.38 -12.09 9.91
CA PRO A 251 -4.95 -10.74 10.28
C PRO A 251 -5.94 -9.94 11.12
N MET A 252 -7.24 -10.08 10.88
CA MET A 252 -8.28 -9.42 11.71
C MET A 252 -8.25 -9.94 13.16
N LEU A 253 -8.02 -11.24 13.36
CA LEU A 253 -7.94 -11.83 14.70
C LEU A 253 -6.69 -11.39 15.44
N ALA A 254 -5.57 -11.26 14.72
CA ALA A 254 -4.34 -10.71 15.28
C ALA A 254 -4.59 -9.30 15.86
N LEU A 255 -5.30 -8.44 15.11
CA LEU A 255 -5.69 -7.10 15.57
C LEU A 255 -6.63 -7.15 16.79
N LEU A 256 -7.68 -7.96 16.75
CA LEU A 256 -8.63 -8.08 17.87
C LEU A 256 -7.97 -8.59 19.15
N ARG A 257 -7.03 -9.54 19.04
CA ARG A 257 -6.40 -10.20 20.19
C ARG A 257 -5.27 -9.38 20.82
N ARG A 258 -4.54 -8.60 20.02
CA ARG A 258 -3.27 -7.98 20.43
C ARG A 258 -3.14 -6.51 20.06
N GLY A 259 -4.22 -5.90 19.58
CA GLY A 259 -4.22 -4.51 19.14
C GLY A 259 -3.33 -4.25 17.92
N VAL A 260 -3.16 -2.96 17.62
CA VAL A 260 -2.33 -2.49 16.51
C VAL A 260 -0.86 -2.43 16.94
N ARG A 261 0.03 -3.00 16.13
CA ARG A 261 1.49 -2.95 16.37
C ARG A 261 2.19 -1.90 15.52
N TYR A 262 1.76 -1.74 14.27
CA TYR A 262 2.37 -0.81 13.32
C TYR A 262 1.36 -0.38 12.25
N ILE A 263 1.69 0.68 11.51
CA ILE A 263 0.92 1.16 10.36
C ILE A 263 1.65 0.78 9.06
N GLU A 264 0.90 0.31 8.07
CA GLU A 264 1.36 0.12 6.70
C GLU A 264 0.77 1.23 5.82
N LEU A 265 1.61 2.17 5.36
CA LEU A 265 1.28 3.14 4.32
C LEU A 265 1.52 2.51 2.94
N ARG A 266 0.50 2.54 2.08
CA ARG A 266 0.47 1.80 0.81
C ARG A 266 0.31 2.69 -0.40
N SER A 267 0.29 4.01 -0.20
CA SER A 267 0.05 5.00 -1.26
C SER A 267 1.29 5.32 -2.12
N LEU A 268 2.49 4.87 -1.75
CA LEU A 268 3.69 5.20 -2.53
C LEU A 268 3.76 4.44 -3.86
N ASP A 269 4.04 5.19 -4.91
CA ASP A 269 4.50 4.66 -6.18
C ASP A 269 5.97 4.25 -6.07
N VAL A 270 6.41 3.37 -6.96
CA VAL A 270 7.83 3.09 -7.18
C VAL A 270 8.48 4.37 -7.73
N ASN A 271 9.49 4.87 -7.02
CA ASN A 271 10.29 6.00 -7.47
C ASN A 271 11.19 5.57 -8.64
N ALA A 272 10.77 5.91 -9.87
CA ALA A 272 11.51 5.58 -11.09
C ALA A 272 12.88 6.27 -11.22
N TYR A 273 13.18 7.24 -10.35
CA TYR A 273 14.44 7.99 -10.33
C TYR A 273 15.42 7.51 -9.27
N ASP A 274 15.02 6.55 -8.42
CA ASP A 274 15.89 5.96 -7.42
C ASP A 274 16.00 4.45 -7.63
N PRO A 275 17.22 3.87 -7.63
CA PRO A 275 17.41 2.44 -7.87
C PRO A 275 16.74 1.53 -6.84
N LEU A 276 16.46 2.01 -5.62
CA LEU A 276 15.74 1.26 -4.60
C LEU A 276 14.21 1.38 -4.71
N GLY A 277 13.72 2.21 -5.64
CA GLY A 277 12.30 2.54 -5.76
C GLY A 277 11.77 3.45 -4.64
N ILE A 278 12.61 3.86 -3.70
CA ILE A 278 12.37 4.81 -2.61
C ILE A 278 13.72 5.33 -2.11
N ASN A 279 13.78 6.58 -1.64
CA ASN A 279 15.03 7.17 -1.11
C ASN A 279 14.89 7.70 0.32
N GLU A 280 16.03 8.11 0.91
CA GLU A 280 16.10 8.61 2.29
C GLU A 280 15.25 9.88 2.50
N GLU A 281 15.21 10.80 1.53
CA GLU A 281 14.38 12.00 1.59
C GLU A 281 12.88 11.66 1.71
N GLN A 282 12.41 10.72 0.88
CA GLN A 282 11.02 10.24 0.94
C GLN A 282 10.70 9.61 2.30
N VAL A 283 11.60 8.76 2.82
CA VAL A 283 11.41 8.11 4.12
C VAL A 283 11.31 9.15 5.24
N ARG A 284 12.23 10.12 5.27
CA ARG A 284 12.24 11.18 6.29
C ARG A 284 10.98 12.04 6.23
N PHE A 285 10.53 12.40 5.04
CA PHE A 285 9.27 13.12 4.90
C PHE A 285 8.08 12.30 5.44
N ILE A 286 8.03 11.00 5.14
CA ILE A 286 6.92 10.14 5.58
C ILE A 286 6.93 9.95 7.10
N GLU A 287 8.10 9.79 7.73
CA GLU A 287 8.19 9.76 9.20
C GLU A 287 7.72 11.07 9.83
N THR A 288 8.09 12.23 9.25
CA THR A 288 7.55 13.53 9.65
C THR A 288 6.03 13.58 9.48
N LEU A 289 5.48 13.08 8.37
CA LEU A 289 4.04 13.00 8.14
C LEU A 289 3.34 12.10 9.17
N MET A 290 3.95 10.96 9.53
CA MET A 290 3.42 10.05 10.55
C MET A 290 3.33 10.75 11.92
N LEU A 291 4.40 11.42 12.35
CA LEU A 291 4.42 12.14 13.61
C LEU A 291 3.48 13.35 13.57
N PHE A 292 3.46 14.10 12.48
CA PHE A 292 2.50 15.19 12.27
C PHE A 292 1.06 14.70 12.44
N CYS A 293 0.68 13.62 11.75
CA CYS A 293 -0.66 13.06 11.82
C CYS A 293 -1.02 12.54 13.22
N LEU A 294 -0.04 12.04 13.98
CA LEU A 294 -0.25 11.64 15.37
C LEU A 294 -0.51 12.85 16.28
N CYS A 295 0.12 13.99 16.02
CA CYS A 295 -0.04 15.22 16.81
C CYS A 295 -1.31 16.02 16.45
N GLN A 296 -1.98 15.71 15.34
CA GLN A 296 -3.21 16.40 14.95
C GLN A 296 -4.43 15.84 15.69
N ASP A 297 -5.38 16.70 16.01
CA ASP A 297 -6.71 16.26 16.46
C ASP A 297 -7.32 15.28 15.45
N SER A 298 -7.90 14.19 15.96
CA SER A 298 -8.43 13.11 15.12
C SER A 298 -9.90 12.81 15.44
N PRO A 299 -10.83 13.73 15.13
CA PRO A 299 -12.25 13.47 15.28
C PRO A 299 -12.68 12.26 14.43
N GLN A 300 -13.77 11.63 14.85
CA GLN A 300 -14.34 10.49 14.13
C GLN A 300 -14.75 10.88 12.71
N LEU A 301 -14.51 9.99 11.74
CA LEU A 301 -14.85 10.23 10.34
C LEU A 301 -16.35 10.05 10.14
N THR A 302 -17.01 11.09 9.63
CA THR A 302 -18.40 10.94 9.15
C THR A 302 -18.41 10.30 7.75
N PRO A 303 -19.50 9.62 7.33
CA PRO A 303 -19.60 9.07 5.99
C PRO A 303 -19.36 10.10 4.87
N GLY A 304 -19.89 11.32 5.02
CA GLY A 304 -19.67 12.39 4.04
C GLY A 304 -18.24 12.96 4.04
N GLU A 305 -17.54 12.95 5.19
CA GLU A 305 -16.11 13.27 5.21
C GLU A 305 -15.29 12.18 4.52
N ARG A 306 -15.64 10.91 4.73
CA ARG A 306 -14.97 9.77 4.10
C ARG A 306 -15.05 9.84 2.58
N GLU A 307 -16.23 10.09 2.04
CA GLU A 307 -16.44 10.28 0.60
C GLU A 307 -15.56 11.42 0.05
N ARG A 308 -15.49 12.56 0.76
CA ARG A 308 -14.62 13.68 0.36
C ARG A 308 -13.12 13.35 0.41
N ILE A 309 -12.69 12.55 1.38
CA ILE A 309 -11.30 12.08 1.44
C ILE A 309 -10.97 11.23 0.20
N ASP A 310 -11.85 10.31 -0.16
CA ASP A 310 -11.64 9.44 -1.32
C ASP A 310 -11.69 10.25 -2.63
N LEU A 311 -12.60 11.23 -2.74
CA LEU A 311 -12.65 12.21 -3.84
C LEU A 311 -11.38 13.05 -3.94
N ASN A 312 -10.84 13.54 -2.82
CA ASN A 312 -9.58 14.29 -2.81
C ASN A 312 -8.43 13.42 -3.31
N LEU A 313 -8.31 12.19 -2.81
CA LEU A 313 -7.25 11.28 -3.21
C LEU A 313 -7.30 11.01 -4.73
N ASN A 314 -8.48 10.75 -5.25
CA ASN A 314 -8.72 10.52 -6.67
C ASN A 314 -8.42 11.78 -7.52
N ALA A 315 -8.90 12.96 -7.07
CA ALA A 315 -8.63 14.23 -7.74
C ALA A 315 -7.14 14.55 -7.77
N VAL A 316 -6.39 14.32 -6.69
CA VAL A 316 -4.94 14.53 -6.68
C VAL A 316 -4.22 13.53 -7.57
N ALA A 317 -4.63 12.25 -7.55
CA ALA A 317 -4.09 11.21 -8.41
C ALA A 317 -4.20 11.58 -9.89
N HIS A 318 -5.34 12.12 -10.32
CA HIS A 318 -5.63 12.41 -11.73
C HIS A 318 -5.29 13.82 -12.21
N ARG A 319 -5.33 14.81 -11.33
CA ARG A 319 -5.20 16.22 -11.70
C ARG A 319 -4.56 17.09 -10.62
N GLY A 320 -3.79 16.50 -9.70
CA GLY A 320 -3.17 17.22 -8.58
C GLY A 320 -2.22 18.35 -9.03
N ARG A 321 -1.65 18.28 -10.23
CA ARG A 321 -0.76 19.30 -10.79
C ARG A 321 -1.48 20.39 -11.60
N ALA A 322 -2.80 20.30 -11.75
CA ALA A 322 -3.54 21.26 -12.54
C ALA A 322 -3.48 22.66 -11.88
N PRO A 323 -3.25 23.74 -12.65
CA PRO A 323 -3.34 25.09 -12.13
C PRO A 323 -4.72 25.34 -11.49
N GLY A 324 -4.74 25.83 -10.26
CA GLY A 324 -5.97 26.05 -9.51
C GLY A 324 -6.64 24.77 -8.99
N ALA A 325 -5.92 23.64 -8.91
CA ALA A 325 -6.44 22.44 -8.26
C ALA A 325 -6.90 22.75 -6.82
N THR A 326 -8.03 22.16 -6.44
CA THR A 326 -8.66 22.31 -5.14
C THR A 326 -8.84 20.96 -4.45
N ILE A 327 -9.00 20.99 -3.13
CA ILE A 327 -9.40 19.84 -2.32
C ILE A 327 -10.47 20.26 -1.31
N HIS A 328 -11.24 19.30 -0.81
CA HIS A 328 -12.25 19.52 0.23
C HIS A 328 -11.71 19.14 1.61
N THR A 329 -11.63 20.10 2.52
CA THR A 329 -11.34 19.88 3.94
C THR A 329 -12.63 19.79 4.74
N CYS A 330 -12.60 19.07 5.87
CA CYS A 330 -13.77 18.94 6.74
C CYS A 330 -14.14 20.26 7.43
N THR A 331 -13.17 21.11 7.76
CA THR A 331 -13.36 22.33 8.55
C THR A 331 -13.55 23.59 7.70
N ARG A 332 -12.91 23.68 6.52
CA ARG A 332 -12.92 24.89 5.68
C ARG A 332 -13.66 24.72 4.35
N GLY A 333 -14.15 23.51 4.05
CA GLY A 333 -14.74 23.21 2.75
C GLY A 333 -13.67 23.15 1.66
N GLU A 334 -13.99 23.64 0.47
CA GLU A 334 -13.08 23.65 -0.67
C GLU A 334 -11.97 24.69 -0.50
N VAL A 335 -10.71 24.28 -0.68
CA VAL A 335 -9.53 25.14 -0.57
C VAL A 335 -8.56 24.88 -1.72
N PRO A 336 -7.73 25.86 -2.13
CA PRO A 336 -6.66 25.62 -3.08
C PRO A 336 -5.67 24.57 -2.57
N LEU A 337 -5.40 23.55 -3.38
CA LEU A 337 -4.50 22.43 -3.03
C LEU A 337 -3.11 22.92 -2.65
N ARG A 338 -2.59 23.88 -3.43
CA ARG A 338 -1.25 24.46 -3.23
C ARG A 338 -1.14 25.12 -1.87
N ASP A 339 -2.04 26.04 -1.59
CA ASP A 339 -1.96 26.87 -0.39
C ASP A 339 -2.16 26.01 0.87
N TYR A 340 -3.11 25.08 0.83
CA TYR A 340 -3.30 24.14 1.93
C TYR A 340 -2.12 23.18 2.12
N GLY A 341 -1.49 22.72 1.03
CA GLY A 341 -0.26 21.94 1.11
C GLY A 341 0.87 22.70 1.81
N LEU A 342 1.09 23.96 1.44
CA LEU A 342 2.11 24.82 2.05
C LEU A 342 1.84 25.05 3.55
N GLU A 343 0.58 25.29 3.94
CA GLU A 343 0.19 25.42 5.36
C GLU A 343 0.53 24.14 6.15
N LEU A 344 0.25 22.96 5.59
CA LEU A 344 0.58 21.69 6.23
C LEU A 344 2.11 21.52 6.37
N LEU A 345 2.86 21.90 5.34
CA LEU A 345 4.33 21.83 5.37
C LEU A 345 4.96 22.80 6.37
N ASP A 346 4.34 23.95 6.65
CA ASP A 346 4.80 24.86 7.71
C ASP A 346 4.77 24.16 9.08
N VAL A 347 3.67 23.44 9.37
CA VAL A 347 3.54 22.69 10.63
C VAL A 347 4.47 21.47 10.63
N MET A 348 4.55 20.73 9.52
CA MET A 348 5.47 19.59 9.39
C MET A 348 6.93 20.00 9.54
N HIS A 349 7.32 21.20 9.11
CA HIS A 349 8.69 21.68 9.29
C HIS A 349 9.05 21.87 10.77
N ALA A 350 8.08 22.26 11.61
CA ALA A 350 8.28 22.31 13.07
C ALA A 350 8.41 20.90 13.68
N VAL A 351 7.60 19.95 13.21
CA VAL A 351 7.69 18.53 13.60
C VAL A 351 9.04 17.93 13.20
N ALA A 352 9.49 18.20 11.98
CA ALA A 352 10.79 17.79 11.47
C ALA A 352 11.93 18.35 12.33
N GLY A 353 11.82 19.59 12.81
CA GLY A 353 12.80 20.18 13.72
C GLY A 353 12.94 19.41 15.05
N LEU A 354 11.87 18.79 15.55
CA LEU A 354 11.93 17.92 16.74
C LEU A 354 12.71 16.62 16.45
N LEU A 355 12.50 16.02 15.27
CA LEU A 355 13.23 14.82 14.85
C LEU A 355 14.72 15.14 14.64
N ASP A 356 15.02 16.23 13.95
CA ASP A 356 16.37 16.73 13.72
C ASP A 356 17.12 17.00 15.04
N GLN A 357 16.45 17.57 16.05
CA GLN A 357 17.04 17.76 17.38
C GLN A 357 17.42 16.44 18.07
N VAL A 358 16.62 15.39 17.91
CA VAL A 358 16.89 14.06 18.50
C VAL A 358 18.06 13.39 17.79
N HIS A 359 18.13 13.50 16.47
CA HIS A 359 19.18 12.86 15.66
C HIS A 359 20.47 13.69 15.54
N GLY A 360 20.44 14.98 15.92
CA GLY A 360 21.58 15.89 15.79
C GLY A 360 21.92 16.20 14.33
N GLU A 361 20.92 16.24 13.45
CA GLU A 361 21.06 16.52 12.02
C GLU A 361 20.02 17.54 11.54
N HIS A 362 20.01 17.87 10.24
CA HIS A 362 19.02 18.79 9.62
C HIS A 362 18.31 18.13 8.43
N LEU A 363 18.29 16.80 8.39
CA LEU A 363 17.84 16.04 7.22
C LEU A 363 16.31 15.91 7.16
N TYR A 364 15.61 15.96 8.29
CA TYR A 364 14.15 15.95 8.28
C TYR A 364 13.59 17.28 7.80
N GLN A 365 14.12 18.42 8.27
CA GLN A 365 13.72 19.74 7.79
C GLN A 365 14.04 19.91 6.31
N ALA A 366 15.24 19.50 5.88
CA ALA A 366 15.62 19.52 4.47
C ALA A 366 14.68 18.68 3.59
N ALA A 367 14.22 17.52 4.07
CA ALA A 367 13.26 16.69 3.34
C ALA A 367 11.89 17.38 3.18
N VAL A 368 11.43 18.12 4.20
CA VAL A 368 10.20 18.93 4.13
C VAL A 368 10.36 20.11 3.16
N ASP A 369 11.51 20.79 3.19
CA ASP A 369 11.80 21.91 2.28
C ASP A 369 11.86 21.47 0.82
N ALA A 370 12.44 20.31 0.54
CA ALA A 370 12.42 19.72 -0.80
C ALA A 370 10.98 19.47 -1.29
N GLN A 371 10.06 19.08 -0.41
CA GLN A 371 8.64 18.90 -0.76
C GLN A 371 7.92 20.23 -0.91
N ARG A 372 8.30 21.27 -0.17
CA ARG A 372 7.75 22.63 -0.31
C ARG A 372 7.96 23.17 -1.72
N GLN A 373 9.15 22.98 -2.28
CA GLN A 373 9.49 23.43 -3.64
C GLN A 373 8.52 22.85 -4.69
N LYS A 374 8.00 21.64 -4.49
CA LYS A 374 7.03 21.01 -5.41
C LYS A 374 5.65 21.66 -5.40
N PHE A 375 5.26 22.30 -4.29
CA PHE A 375 4.05 23.13 -4.24
C PHE A 375 4.26 24.51 -4.84
N GLU A 376 5.48 25.04 -4.75
CA GLU A 376 5.86 26.31 -5.40
C GLU A 376 5.95 26.15 -6.92
N ASP A 377 6.51 25.03 -7.38
CA ASP A 377 6.56 24.62 -8.78
C ASP A 377 6.19 23.14 -8.94
N ALA A 378 4.97 22.89 -9.42
CA ALA A 378 4.44 21.55 -9.65
C ALA A 378 5.25 20.75 -10.71
N ASN A 379 6.11 21.39 -11.51
CA ASN A 379 6.97 20.71 -12.48
C ASN A 379 8.11 19.93 -11.81
N LEU A 380 8.40 20.20 -10.53
CA LEU A 380 9.41 19.47 -9.75
C LEU A 380 8.88 18.15 -9.16
N THR A 381 7.60 17.86 -9.31
CA THR A 381 7.03 16.57 -8.88
C THR A 381 7.53 15.43 -9.78
N PRO A 382 7.71 14.19 -9.25
CA PRO A 382 8.22 13.07 -10.06
C PRO A 382 7.36 12.75 -11.28
N SER A 383 6.04 12.90 -11.16
CA SER A 383 5.12 12.75 -12.28
C SER A 383 5.32 13.80 -13.39
N ALA A 384 5.56 15.06 -13.06
CA ALA A 384 5.88 16.07 -14.07
C ALA A 384 7.25 15.84 -14.71
N LEU A 385 8.27 15.50 -13.91
CA LEU A 385 9.61 15.16 -14.40
C LEU A 385 9.57 13.97 -15.36
N MET A 386 8.76 12.95 -15.07
CA MET A 386 8.59 11.78 -15.94
C MET A 386 7.99 12.15 -17.29
N LEU A 387 6.92 12.95 -17.31
CA LEU A 387 6.30 13.39 -18.55
C LEU A 387 7.22 14.31 -19.37
N ALA A 388 7.95 15.21 -18.70
CA ALA A 388 8.91 16.09 -19.36
C ALA A 388 10.05 15.28 -19.99
N GLU A 389 10.63 14.33 -19.25
CA GLU A 389 11.71 13.47 -19.76
C GLU A 389 11.24 12.58 -20.93
N MET A 390 10.01 12.05 -20.87
CA MET A 390 9.41 11.32 -22.00
C MET A 390 9.25 12.22 -23.23
N HIS A 391 8.79 13.47 -23.04
CA HIS A 391 8.58 14.41 -24.14
C HIS A 391 9.90 14.88 -24.76
N ASP A 392 10.88 15.26 -23.94
CA ASP A 392 12.18 15.77 -24.40
C ASP A 392 12.99 14.72 -25.19
N ARG A 393 12.75 13.44 -24.91
CA ARG A 393 13.42 12.31 -25.56
C ARG A 393 12.59 11.64 -26.66
N ASP A 394 11.36 12.08 -26.87
CA ASP A 394 10.37 11.43 -27.76
C ASP A 394 10.21 9.92 -27.45
N GLU A 395 10.20 9.56 -26.16
CA GLU A 395 10.13 8.17 -25.69
C GLU A 395 8.69 7.80 -25.28
N ALA A 396 8.19 6.67 -25.77
CA ALA A 396 7.00 6.03 -25.23
C ALA A 396 7.20 5.62 -23.76
N PHE A 397 6.12 5.40 -23.01
CA PHE A 397 6.23 4.98 -21.59
C PHE A 397 7.03 3.68 -21.43
N PHE A 398 6.89 2.74 -22.37
CA PHE A 398 7.69 1.52 -22.41
C PHE A 398 9.20 1.81 -22.45
N GLU A 399 9.61 2.69 -23.36
CA GLU A 399 11.02 3.00 -23.63
C GLU A 399 11.65 3.71 -22.44
N PHE A 400 10.93 4.68 -21.86
CA PHE A 400 11.31 5.34 -20.62
C PHE A 400 11.52 4.31 -19.50
N ALA A 401 10.52 3.47 -19.24
CA ALA A 401 10.56 2.52 -18.13
C ALA A 401 11.62 1.44 -18.34
N LEU A 402 11.82 0.95 -19.57
CA LEU A 402 12.90 0.04 -19.93
C LEU A 402 14.26 0.69 -19.68
N ARG A 403 14.46 1.93 -20.11
CA ARG A 403 15.70 2.68 -19.93
C ARG A 403 16.01 2.88 -18.44
N LYS A 404 15.07 3.35 -17.63
CA LYS A 404 15.23 3.47 -16.16
C LYS A 404 15.55 2.13 -15.51
N SER A 405 14.85 1.06 -15.92
CA SER A 405 15.13 -0.30 -15.43
C SER A 405 16.56 -0.75 -15.74
N LYS A 406 17.07 -0.45 -16.93
CA LYS A 406 18.46 -0.75 -17.33
C LYS A 406 19.48 0.18 -16.66
N GLU A 407 19.13 1.42 -16.35
CA GLU A 407 19.94 2.32 -15.50
C GLU A 407 20.09 1.75 -14.09
N HIS A 408 18.99 1.31 -13.48
CA HIS A 408 18.99 0.72 -12.14
C HIS A 408 19.73 -0.63 -12.11
N GLN A 409 19.52 -1.50 -13.12
CA GLN A 409 20.31 -2.73 -13.25
C GLN A 409 21.81 -2.43 -13.30
N ARG A 410 22.24 -1.46 -14.11
CA ARG A 410 23.66 -1.04 -14.19
C ARG A 410 24.16 -0.52 -12.85
N PHE A 411 23.35 0.27 -12.14
CA PHE A 411 23.71 0.76 -10.80
C PHE A 411 24.08 -0.39 -9.87
N PHE A 412 23.26 -1.45 -9.78
CA PHE A 412 23.57 -2.58 -8.89
C PHE A 412 24.74 -3.44 -9.39
N MET A 413 24.83 -3.67 -10.70
CA MET A 413 25.88 -4.52 -11.30
C MET A 413 27.28 -3.88 -11.26
N GLN A 414 27.37 -2.55 -11.16
CA GLN A 414 28.64 -1.82 -11.09
C GLN A 414 29.18 -1.63 -9.67
N GLN A 415 28.40 -1.99 -8.63
CA GLN A 415 28.87 -1.85 -7.26
C GLN A 415 29.96 -2.89 -6.92
N PRO A 416 30.96 -2.52 -6.08
CA PRO A 416 31.98 -3.46 -5.62
C PRO A 416 31.35 -4.67 -4.94
N ALA A 417 31.90 -5.87 -5.16
CA ALA A 417 31.39 -7.09 -4.55
C ALA A 417 31.20 -6.92 -3.03
N ARG A 418 30.05 -7.34 -2.51
CA ARG A 418 29.69 -7.26 -1.09
C ARG A 418 29.36 -8.67 -0.60
N ASN A 419 29.66 -8.95 0.67
CA ASN A 419 29.24 -10.19 1.28
C ASN A 419 27.72 -10.17 1.49
N LEU A 420 27.01 -11.03 0.75
CA LEU A 420 25.56 -11.21 0.83
C LEU A 420 25.22 -12.56 1.50
N GLY A 421 26.09 -13.04 2.38
CA GLY A 421 25.97 -14.33 3.04
C GLY A 421 24.69 -14.47 3.87
N GLU A 422 24.17 -13.37 4.44
CA GLU A 422 22.88 -13.38 5.13
C GLU A 422 21.73 -13.75 4.17
N HIS A 423 21.65 -13.12 2.99
CA HIS A 423 20.63 -13.43 1.98
C HIS A 423 20.78 -14.85 1.44
N GLN A 424 22.01 -15.32 1.23
CA GLN A 424 22.27 -16.70 0.82
C GLN A 424 21.81 -17.71 1.87
N GLN A 425 22.13 -17.47 3.15
CA GLN A 425 21.68 -18.31 4.25
C GLN A 425 20.15 -18.28 4.38
N ALA A 426 19.53 -17.10 4.24
CA ALA A 426 18.07 -16.96 4.27
C ALA A 426 17.40 -17.73 3.12
N ALA A 427 17.98 -17.71 1.90
CA ALA A 427 17.48 -18.48 0.76
C ALA A 427 17.61 -20.00 0.99
N GLN A 428 18.73 -20.47 1.54
CA GLN A 428 18.90 -21.89 1.87
C GLN A 428 17.94 -22.34 2.99
N ALA A 429 17.80 -21.53 4.03
CA ALA A 429 16.90 -21.79 5.15
C ALA A 429 15.43 -21.83 4.69
N SER A 430 15.02 -20.93 3.78
CA SER A 430 13.64 -20.91 3.28
C SER A 430 13.31 -22.16 2.46
N LEU A 431 14.25 -22.68 1.64
CA LEU A 431 14.06 -23.92 0.90
C LEU A 431 13.98 -25.14 1.82
N ALA A 432 14.82 -25.19 2.87
CA ALA A 432 14.76 -26.26 3.87
C ALA A 432 13.42 -26.24 4.64
N GLU A 433 12.95 -25.05 5.01
CA GLU A 433 11.67 -24.88 5.70
C GLU A 433 10.48 -25.22 4.79
N GLN A 434 10.51 -24.80 3.52
CA GLN A 434 9.50 -25.22 2.54
C GLN A 434 9.48 -26.74 2.40
N GLY A 435 10.64 -27.40 2.32
CA GLY A 435 10.73 -28.86 2.28
C GLY A 435 10.15 -29.53 3.53
N ARG A 436 10.32 -28.92 4.70
CA ARG A 436 9.71 -29.39 5.96
C ARG A 436 8.18 -29.27 5.91
N ILE A 437 7.66 -28.13 5.48
CA ILE A 437 6.22 -27.86 5.39
C ILE A 437 5.55 -28.75 4.34
N ASP A 438 6.17 -28.93 3.16
CA ASP A 438 5.62 -29.77 2.09
C ASP A 438 5.63 -31.27 2.45
N ALA A 439 6.47 -31.70 3.40
CA ALA A 439 6.48 -33.05 3.94
C ALA A 439 5.39 -33.29 5.01
N GLU A 440 4.74 -32.25 5.53
CA GLU A 440 3.65 -32.40 6.50
C GLU A 440 2.43 -33.08 5.86
N PRO A 441 1.71 -33.96 6.60
CA PRO A 441 0.52 -34.61 6.07
C PRO A 441 -0.53 -33.62 5.59
N ARG A 442 -0.87 -33.70 4.30
CA ARG A 442 -1.91 -32.86 3.71
C ARG A 442 -3.30 -33.40 4.03
N VAL A 443 -4.23 -32.49 4.28
CA VAL A 443 -5.66 -32.79 4.33
C VAL A 443 -6.31 -32.33 3.02
N PRO A 444 -7.51 -32.84 2.67
CA PRO A 444 -8.30 -32.28 1.57
C PRO A 444 -8.39 -30.75 1.68
N MET A 445 -8.29 -30.05 0.54
CA MET A 445 -8.23 -28.59 0.55
C MET A 445 -9.48 -27.96 1.18
N ASP A 446 -10.64 -28.58 0.98
CA ASP A 446 -11.91 -28.16 1.60
C ASP A 446 -11.81 -28.19 3.13
N ASP A 447 -11.30 -29.28 3.70
CA ASP A 447 -11.15 -29.43 5.15
C ASP A 447 -10.17 -28.39 5.72
N TYR A 448 -9.09 -28.11 5.00
CA TYR A 448 -8.14 -27.08 5.38
C TYR A 448 -8.78 -25.69 5.39
N LEU A 449 -9.49 -25.32 4.31
CA LEU A 449 -10.16 -24.03 4.22
C LEU A 449 -11.28 -23.89 5.25
N GLN A 450 -12.03 -24.96 5.51
CA GLN A 450 -13.04 -24.97 6.56
C GLN A 450 -12.43 -24.69 7.93
N ARG A 451 -11.29 -25.32 8.26
CA ARG A 451 -10.55 -25.05 9.51
C ARG A 451 -10.05 -23.60 9.55
N TYR A 452 -9.45 -23.12 8.47
CA TYR A 452 -8.96 -21.75 8.38
C TYR A 452 -10.08 -20.73 8.64
N PHE A 453 -11.22 -20.86 7.97
CA PHE A 453 -12.35 -19.94 8.12
C PHE A 453 -13.17 -20.17 9.40
N SER A 454 -13.09 -21.35 10.03
CA SER A 454 -13.76 -21.58 11.32
C SER A 454 -13.21 -20.72 12.45
N GLN A 455 -12.03 -20.10 12.27
CA GLN A 455 -11.50 -19.11 13.21
C GLN A 455 -12.47 -17.93 13.40
N LEU A 456 -13.23 -17.54 12.36
CA LEU A 456 -14.30 -16.53 12.45
C LEU A 456 -15.48 -16.98 13.33
N GLN A 457 -15.63 -18.30 13.53
CA GLN A 457 -16.64 -18.93 14.36
C GLN A 457 -16.12 -19.34 15.76
N SER A 458 -14.88 -18.95 16.11
CA SER A 458 -14.29 -19.23 17.43
C SER A 458 -15.18 -18.71 18.57
N PRO A 459 -15.39 -19.48 19.67
CA PRO A 459 -16.20 -19.05 20.82
C PRO A 459 -15.69 -17.76 21.48
N GLU A 460 -14.39 -17.47 21.41
CA GLU A 460 -13.82 -16.23 21.95
C GLU A 460 -14.42 -14.97 21.30
N LEU A 461 -14.97 -15.11 20.08
CA LEU A 461 -15.62 -14.03 19.35
C LEU A 461 -17.12 -13.94 19.59
N ASP A 462 -17.74 -14.76 20.45
CA ASP A 462 -19.20 -14.72 20.67
C ASP A 462 -19.69 -13.34 21.15
N GLY A 463 -18.89 -12.66 21.99
CA GLY A 463 -19.15 -11.29 22.40
C GLY A 463 -19.05 -10.31 21.23
N PHE A 464 -17.99 -10.43 20.43
CA PHE A 464 -17.78 -9.58 19.25
C PHE A 464 -18.87 -9.78 18.20
N ARG A 465 -19.20 -11.03 17.83
CA ARG A 465 -20.25 -11.35 16.86
C ARG A 465 -21.61 -10.82 17.27
N ARG A 466 -21.97 -10.89 18.56
CA ARG A 466 -23.21 -10.29 19.07
C ARG A 466 -23.25 -8.78 18.83
N ARG A 467 -22.17 -8.06 19.16
CA ARG A 467 -22.06 -6.62 18.90
C ARG A 467 -22.15 -6.28 17.41
N VAL A 468 -21.50 -7.08 16.55
CA VAL A 468 -21.57 -6.91 15.10
C VAL A 468 -23.01 -7.05 14.59
N SER A 469 -23.73 -8.08 15.03
CA SER A 469 -25.14 -8.30 14.64
C SER A 469 -26.12 -7.25 15.18
N GLU A 470 -25.75 -6.51 16.23
CA GLU A 470 -26.55 -5.39 16.76
C GLU A 470 -26.28 -4.07 16.02
N THR A 471 -25.14 -3.96 15.32
CA THR A 471 -24.67 -2.71 14.69
C THR A 471 -24.90 -2.68 13.18
N LEU A 472 -24.89 -3.84 12.52
CA LEU A 472 -25.16 -4.04 11.09
C LEU A 472 -26.61 -4.46 10.87
#